data_AF-A0A7W9T0X5-F1
#
_entry.id   AF-A0A7W9T0X5-F1
#
_cell.length_a   1.000
_cell.length_b   1.000
_cell.length_c   1.000
_cell.angle_alpha   90.00
_cell.angle_beta   90.00
_cell.angle_gamma   90.00
#
_symmetry.space_group_name_H-M   'P 1'
#
loop_
_entity.id
_entity.type
_entity.pdbx_description
1 polymer ?
#
loop_
_entity_poly.entity_id
_entity_poly.type
_entity_poly.pdbx_seq_one_letter_code
_entity_poly.pdbx_strand_id
1 'polypeptide(L)'
;MRNSPPCLPLTALEKFRPWYTFSFVGQTLPDYFTVQNIRIVTRQFEHEPNLDRGMRVQFAPGSNYTSFIQLYDRLSEVKAGKHWLDITHEPTTFYTYTEKPLIEAENQNADIEIWRCGCCDAYVSPTTFIGNLEALFRFLTEAFLSPDWRNTWLLLLLISLLSGWRVVRQWRRGAAQNIGA
;
A
#
# COMPACT_ATOMS: atom_id res chain seq x y z
N MET A 1 -4.95 10.33 22.64
CA MET A 1 -5.38 10.78 21.29
C MET A 1 -4.11 11.14 20.54
N ARG A 2 -3.67 10.29 19.59
CA ARG A 2 -2.44 10.54 18.82
C ARG A 2 -2.79 11.52 17.70
N ASN A 3 -2.20 12.70 17.73
CA ASN A 3 -2.26 13.67 16.66
C ASN A 3 -1.52 13.06 15.45
N SER A 4 -2.26 12.64 14.44
CA SER A 4 -1.69 12.26 13.15
C SER A 4 -0.88 13.45 12.60
N PRO A 5 0.33 13.23 12.05
CA PRO A 5 1.10 14.32 11.46
C PRO A 5 0.30 14.98 10.33
N PRO A 6 0.36 16.32 10.21
CA PRO A 6 -0.36 17.02 9.17
C PRO A 6 0.15 16.56 7.82
N CYS A 7 -0.77 16.09 6.97
CA CYS A 7 -0.50 15.94 5.55
C CYS A 7 -0.01 17.29 5.03
N LEU A 8 0.99 17.29 4.13
CA LEU A 8 1.59 18.54 3.65
C LEU A 8 0.50 19.46 3.09
N PRO A 9 0.47 20.75 3.46
CA PRO A 9 -0.51 21.68 2.91
C PRO A 9 -0.31 21.77 1.39
N LEU A 10 -1.41 21.94 0.64
CA LEU A 10 -1.42 22.08 -0.82
C LEU A 10 -0.37 23.10 -1.33
N THR A 11 -0.17 24.19 -0.60
CA THR A 11 0.82 25.24 -0.94
C THR A 11 2.27 24.75 -0.86
N ALA A 12 2.57 23.79 0.01
CA ALA A 12 3.89 23.15 0.07
C ALA A 12 4.05 22.13 -1.07
N LEU A 13 2.99 21.38 -1.40
CA LEU A 13 2.98 20.45 -2.52
C LEU A 13 3.20 21.16 -3.86
N GLU A 14 2.58 22.32 -4.07
CA GLU A 14 2.79 23.13 -5.28
C GLU A 14 4.22 23.62 -5.45
N LYS A 15 4.92 23.91 -4.35
CA LYS A 15 6.32 24.35 -4.36
C LYS A 15 7.32 23.20 -4.44
N PHE A 16 6.88 21.97 -4.20
CA PHE A 16 7.78 20.81 -4.17
C PHE A 16 8.52 20.61 -5.50
N ARG A 17 7.79 20.74 -6.62
CA ARG A 17 8.33 20.69 -8.00
C ARG A 17 7.29 21.08 -9.03
N PRO A 18 7.68 21.31 -10.30
CA PRO A 18 6.74 21.43 -11.41
C PRO A 18 5.92 20.14 -11.61
N TRP A 19 4.60 20.27 -11.68
CA TRP A 19 3.67 19.15 -11.82
C TRP A 19 2.94 19.14 -13.17
N TYR A 20 3.05 18.05 -13.91
CA TYR A 20 2.07 17.70 -14.94
C TYR A 20 0.78 17.28 -14.24
N THR A 21 -0.33 17.92 -14.60
CA THR A 21 -1.63 17.64 -13.98
C THR A 21 -2.52 16.92 -14.96
N PHE A 22 -3.04 15.77 -14.53
CA PHE A 22 -4.03 14.99 -15.26
C PHE A 22 -5.23 14.74 -14.37
N SER A 23 -6.39 14.50 -14.98
CA SER A 23 -7.60 14.14 -14.25
C SER A 23 -8.33 12.99 -14.94
N PHE A 24 -8.79 12.04 -14.11
CA PHE A 24 -9.76 11.04 -14.50
C PHE A 24 -11.14 11.52 -14.06
N VAL A 25 -12.07 11.58 -15.00
CA VAL A 25 -13.43 12.10 -14.77
C VAL A 25 -14.48 10.99 -14.72
N GLY A 26 -14.11 9.74 -15.05
CA GLY A 26 -15.02 8.60 -15.08
C GLY A 26 -15.70 8.38 -16.42
N GLN A 27 -15.24 9.05 -17.47
CA GLN A 27 -15.79 8.94 -18.81
C GLN A 27 -14.76 8.25 -19.71
N THR A 28 -15.18 7.19 -20.41
CA THR A 28 -14.29 6.33 -21.19
C THR A 28 -13.43 7.09 -22.20
N LEU A 29 -14.01 8.06 -22.91
CA LEU A 29 -13.31 8.78 -23.97
C LEU A 29 -12.31 9.83 -23.42
N PRO A 30 -12.69 10.76 -22.53
CA PRO A 30 -11.72 11.63 -21.87
C PRO A 30 -10.61 10.86 -21.15
N ASP A 31 -10.97 9.83 -20.39
CA ASP A 31 -10.01 9.04 -19.61
C ASP A 31 -9.04 8.29 -20.52
N TYR A 32 -9.48 7.82 -21.70
CA TYR A 32 -8.59 7.23 -22.69
C TYR A 32 -7.49 8.20 -23.14
N PHE A 33 -7.84 9.45 -23.45
CA PHE A 33 -6.83 10.47 -23.82
C PHE A 33 -5.93 10.83 -22.64
N THR A 34 -6.47 10.88 -21.42
CA THR A 34 -5.68 11.05 -20.21
C THR A 34 -4.62 9.96 -20.08
N VAL A 35 -4.98 8.69 -20.30
CA VAL A 35 -4.00 7.58 -20.29
C VAL A 35 -2.93 7.75 -21.36
N GLN A 36 -3.28 8.18 -22.59
CA GLN A 36 -2.29 8.41 -23.64
C GLN A 36 -1.32 9.54 -23.29
N ASN A 37 -1.81 10.62 -22.70
CA ASN A 37 -0.96 11.74 -22.29
C ASN A 37 -0.03 11.35 -21.13
N ILE A 38 -0.56 10.59 -20.16
CA ILE A 38 0.24 10.02 -19.08
C ILE A 38 1.37 9.16 -19.65
N ARG A 39 1.10 8.33 -20.67
CA ARG A 39 2.11 7.50 -21.33
C ARG A 39 3.24 8.32 -21.96
N ILE A 40 2.93 9.49 -22.52
CA ILE A 40 3.94 10.37 -23.11
C ILE A 40 4.83 10.94 -22.00
N VAL A 41 4.23 11.40 -20.89
CA VAL A 41 4.98 11.96 -19.75
C VAL A 41 5.81 10.90 -19.03
N THR A 42 5.28 9.70 -18.82
CA THR A 42 6.04 8.63 -18.16
C THR A 42 7.23 8.16 -19.00
N ARG A 43 7.10 8.11 -20.33
CA ARG A 43 8.24 7.89 -21.22
C ARG A 43 9.28 9.01 -21.09
N GLN A 44 8.84 10.26 -20.97
CA GLN A 44 9.78 11.35 -20.76
C GLN A 44 10.53 11.19 -19.43
N PHE A 45 9.88 10.74 -18.36
CA PHE A 45 10.53 10.47 -17.08
C PHE A 45 11.57 9.34 -17.18
N GLU A 46 11.33 8.34 -18.02
CA GLU A 46 12.27 7.25 -18.28
C GLU A 46 13.53 7.72 -19.03
N HIS A 47 13.37 8.62 -20.02
CA HIS A 47 14.48 9.11 -20.84
C HIS A 47 15.27 10.24 -20.15
N GLU A 48 14.60 11.01 -19.28
CA GLU A 48 15.18 12.18 -18.61
C GLU A 48 15.01 12.08 -17.06
N PRO A 49 15.57 11.05 -16.42
CA PRO A 49 15.35 10.80 -14.98
C PRO A 49 15.95 11.88 -14.08
N ASN A 50 16.91 12.66 -14.59
CA ASN A 50 17.62 13.71 -13.85
C ASN A 50 16.93 15.07 -13.90
N LEU A 51 15.68 15.16 -14.37
CA LEU A 51 14.93 16.41 -14.36
C LEU A 51 14.02 16.48 -13.14
N ASP A 52 13.97 17.64 -12.48
CA ASP A 52 13.09 17.89 -11.33
C ASP A 52 11.63 18.05 -11.80
N ARG A 53 10.94 16.94 -12.10
CA ARG A 53 9.58 16.94 -12.66
C ARG A 53 8.68 15.93 -11.96
N GLY A 54 7.41 16.27 -11.82
CA GLY A 54 6.40 15.41 -11.21
C GLY A 54 5.16 15.33 -12.07
N MET A 55 4.40 14.27 -11.89
CA MET A 55 3.06 14.11 -12.44
C MET A 55 2.10 13.88 -11.27
N ARG A 56 0.98 14.59 -11.29
CA ARG A 56 -0.14 14.38 -10.37
C ARG A 56 -1.38 14.02 -11.18
N VAL A 57 -2.08 12.98 -10.74
CA VAL A 57 -3.29 12.47 -11.38
C VAL A 57 -4.42 12.56 -10.38
N GLN A 58 -5.40 13.40 -10.70
CA GLN A 58 -6.56 13.67 -9.86
C GLN A 58 -7.71 12.72 -10.23
N PHE A 59 -8.29 12.09 -9.22
CA PHE A 59 -9.43 11.21 -9.35
C PHE A 59 -10.68 11.98 -8.95
N ALA A 60 -11.44 12.44 -9.96
CA ALA A 60 -12.71 13.12 -9.70
C ALA A 60 -13.73 12.14 -9.07
N PRO A 61 -14.81 12.63 -8.44
CA PRO A 61 -15.82 11.77 -7.82
C PRO A 61 -16.44 10.72 -8.76
N GLY A 62 -16.48 11.00 -10.07
CA GLY A 62 -16.98 10.05 -11.08
C GLY A 62 -15.96 9.00 -11.54
N SER A 63 -14.69 9.13 -11.13
CA SER A 63 -13.62 8.24 -11.59
C SER A 63 -13.76 6.81 -11.06
N ASN A 64 -13.38 5.84 -11.89
CA ASN A 64 -13.46 4.42 -11.55
C ASN A 64 -12.15 3.93 -10.94
N TYR A 65 -12.24 3.00 -9.99
CA TYR A 65 -11.08 2.30 -9.41
C TYR A 65 -10.22 1.62 -10.50
N THR A 66 -10.84 1.15 -11.58
CA THR A 66 -10.15 0.58 -12.73
C THR A 66 -9.15 1.57 -13.36
N SER A 67 -9.47 2.86 -13.41
CA SER A 67 -8.57 3.90 -13.94
C SER A 67 -7.32 4.05 -13.07
N PHE A 68 -7.47 3.90 -11.74
CA PHE A 68 -6.34 3.89 -10.81
C PHE A 68 -5.45 2.65 -11.01
N ILE A 69 -6.03 1.45 -11.12
CA ILE A 69 -5.25 0.22 -11.37
C ILE A 69 -4.50 0.32 -12.70
N GLN A 70 -5.16 0.78 -13.77
CA GLN A 70 -4.52 0.97 -15.06
C GLN A 70 -3.35 1.96 -15.00
N LEU A 71 -3.49 3.05 -14.24
CA LEU A 71 -2.38 3.98 -14.00
C LEU A 71 -1.24 3.29 -13.26
N TYR A 72 -1.54 2.58 -12.17
CA TYR A 72 -0.55 1.93 -11.33
C TYR A 72 0.24 0.87 -12.09
N ASP A 73 -0.43 -0.01 -12.83
CA ASP A 73 0.19 -1.05 -13.66
C ASP A 73 1.16 -0.41 -14.67
N ARG A 74 0.79 0.71 -15.28
CA ARG A 74 1.63 1.42 -16.27
C ARG A 74 2.86 2.05 -15.64
N LEU A 75 2.74 2.60 -14.44
CA LEU A 75 3.89 3.14 -13.73
C LEU A 75 4.86 2.02 -13.30
N SER A 76 4.33 0.85 -12.96
CA SER A 76 5.15 -0.33 -12.64
C SER A 76 5.94 -0.85 -13.85
N GLU A 77 5.35 -0.83 -15.05
CA GLU A 77 6.02 -1.23 -16.30
C GLU A 77 7.24 -0.34 -16.62
N VAL A 78 7.12 0.98 -16.38
CA VAL A 78 8.14 1.98 -16.74
C VAL A 78 9.17 2.19 -15.62
N LYS A 79 9.09 1.41 -14.51
CA LYS A 79 9.86 1.65 -13.28
C LYS A 79 9.82 3.12 -12.86
N ALA A 80 8.66 3.75 -13.03
CA ALA A 80 8.51 5.19 -12.95
C ALA A 80 8.58 5.67 -11.49
N GLY A 81 9.81 5.94 -11.05
CA GLY A 81 10.14 6.77 -9.89
C GLY A 81 9.44 6.42 -8.57
N LYS A 82 9.46 7.39 -7.66
CA LYS A 82 8.74 7.33 -6.40
C LYS A 82 7.31 7.78 -6.63
N HIS A 83 6.36 7.14 -5.94
CA HIS A 83 4.95 7.48 -6.06
C HIS A 83 4.26 7.41 -4.70
N TRP A 84 3.21 8.20 -4.53
CA TRP A 84 2.33 8.14 -3.35
C TRP A 84 0.90 8.49 -3.74
N LEU A 85 -0.06 7.99 -2.96
CA LEU A 85 -1.47 8.31 -3.11
C LEU A 85 -1.90 9.20 -1.95
N ASP A 86 -2.46 10.35 -2.27
CA ASP A 86 -3.06 11.27 -1.31
C ASP A 86 -4.59 11.13 -1.34
N ILE A 87 -5.11 10.47 -0.31
CA ILE A 87 -6.55 10.33 -0.05
C ILE A 87 -7.07 11.40 0.93
N THR A 88 -6.20 12.27 1.43
CA THR A 88 -6.56 13.25 2.47
C THR A 88 -7.07 14.55 1.90
N HIS A 89 -6.64 14.90 0.69
CA HIS A 89 -7.16 16.03 -0.07
C HIS A 89 -8.18 15.56 -1.11
N GLU A 90 -9.21 16.38 -1.34
CA GLU A 90 -10.14 16.21 -2.45
C GLU A 90 -9.76 17.16 -3.61
N PRO A 91 -9.71 16.67 -4.87
CA PRO A 91 -9.88 15.27 -5.27
C PRO A 91 -8.70 14.39 -4.82
N THR A 92 -8.97 13.10 -4.59
CA THR A 92 -7.91 12.11 -4.33
C THR A 92 -6.87 12.19 -5.44
N THR A 93 -5.60 12.35 -5.07
CA THR A 93 -4.55 12.66 -6.03
C THR A 93 -3.40 11.66 -5.90
N PHE A 94 -3.04 11.03 -7.01
CA PHE A 94 -1.87 10.17 -7.09
C PHE A 94 -0.69 10.96 -7.66
N TYR A 95 0.43 10.94 -6.96
CA TYR A 95 1.64 11.65 -7.32
C TYR A 95 2.72 10.65 -7.73
N THR A 96 3.44 10.95 -8.80
CA THR A 96 4.66 10.24 -9.21
C THR A 96 5.69 11.24 -9.69
N TYR A 97 6.96 10.98 -9.42
CA TYR A 97 8.00 11.96 -9.66
C TYR A 97 9.37 11.30 -9.83
N THR A 98 10.22 11.95 -10.62
CA THR A 98 11.61 11.55 -10.87
C THR A 98 12.52 11.94 -9.71
N GLU A 99 13.68 11.29 -9.57
CA GLU A 99 14.63 11.73 -8.55
C GLU A 99 15.22 13.08 -8.95
N LYS A 100 15.22 14.03 -8.00
CA LYS A 100 15.89 15.31 -8.22
C LYS A 100 17.38 15.02 -8.35
N PRO A 101 18.09 15.52 -9.37
CA PRO A 101 19.54 15.39 -9.41
C PRO A 101 20.11 16.04 -8.16
N LEU A 102 20.96 15.32 -7.43
CA LEU A 102 21.73 15.89 -6.33
C LEU A 102 22.60 16.99 -6.94
N ILE A 103 22.18 18.24 -6.82
CA ILE A 103 23.09 19.36 -7.07
C ILE A 103 24.13 19.22 -5.96
N GLU A 104 25.37 18.89 -6.32
CA GLU A 104 26.53 19.00 -5.45
C GLU A 104 26.73 20.49 -5.12
N ALA A 105 25.87 21.03 -4.26
CA ALA A 105 25.99 22.34 -3.68
C ALA A 105 26.01 22.14 -2.16
N GLU A 106 27.24 21.94 -1.69
CA GLU A 106 27.79 22.70 -0.58
C GLU A 106 26.94 22.76 0.69
N ASN A 107 27.35 21.94 1.68
CA ASN A 107 27.21 22.24 3.11
C ASN A 107 25.84 22.76 3.55
N GLN A 108 24.82 21.90 3.52
CA GLN A 108 23.70 22.08 4.42
C GLN A 108 23.45 20.77 5.15
N ASN A 109 23.82 20.78 6.43
CA ASN A 109 23.20 20.03 7.53
C ASN A 109 21.70 20.38 7.61
N ALA A 110 20.97 20.25 6.51
CA ALA A 110 19.54 20.07 6.58
C ALA A 110 19.39 18.60 6.90
N ASP A 111 19.01 18.29 8.14
CA ASP A 111 18.35 17.03 8.45
C ASP A 111 17.24 16.86 7.42
N ILE A 112 17.53 16.09 6.36
CA ILE A 112 16.50 15.61 5.45
C ILE A 112 15.83 14.50 6.25
N GLU A 113 14.98 14.92 7.21
CA GLU A 113 13.99 14.05 7.81
C GLU A 113 13.27 13.38 6.65
N ILE A 114 13.35 12.05 6.61
CA ILE A 114 12.69 11.26 5.60
C ILE A 114 11.19 11.42 5.86
N TRP A 115 10.56 12.39 5.21
CA TRP A 115 9.15 12.71 5.37
C TRP A 115 8.29 11.57 4.85
N ARG A 116 7.98 10.61 5.73
CA ARG A 116 7.03 9.53 5.50
C ARG A 116 5.69 9.94 6.08
N CYS A 117 4.68 10.09 5.23
CA CYS A 117 3.30 10.06 5.67
C CYS A 117 2.91 8.60 5.92
N GLY A 118 2.70 8.26 7.19
CA GLY A 118 2.49 6.89 7.68
C GLY A 118 3.35 6.69 8.93
N CYS A 119 2.75 6.19 10.01
CA CYS A 119 3.38 6.03 11.32
C CYS A 119 4.82 5.49 11.26
N CYS A 120 5.61 5.93 12.24
CA CYS A 120 7.00 5.59 12.52
C CYS A 120 7.26 4.10 12.78
N ASP A 121 6.93 3.22 11.83
CA ASP A 121 7.61 1.95 11.74
C ASP A 121 8.83 2.20 10.87
N ALA A 122 10.00 2.22 11.54
CA ALA A 122 11.29 2.20 10.88
C ALA A 122 11.22 1.18 9.74
N TYR A 123 11.59 1.60 8.52
CA TYR A 123 11.82 0.63 7.47
C TYR A 123 13.08 -0.11 7.88
N VAL A 124 12.89 -1.22 8.57
CA VAL A 124 13.94 -2.18 8.81
C VAL A 124 14.24 -2.75 7.44
N SER A 125 15.41 -2.40 6.90
CA SER A 125 15.97 -3.05 5.72
C SER A 125 15.75 -4.56 5.86
N PRO A 126 15.20 -5.28 4.86
CA PRO A 126 14.95 -6.70 4.93
C PRO A 126 16.30 -7.43 4.88
N THR A 127 17.01 -7.36 6.00
CA THR A 127 18.29 -8.00 6.24
C THR A 127 18.16 -8.69 7.57
N THR A 128 17.40 -9.79 7.54
CA THR A 128 17.67 -11.09 8.18
C THR A 128 16.34 -11.83 8.36
N PHE A 129 16.39 -13.14 8.11
CA PHE A 129 15.30 -14.10 8.29
C PHE A 129 14.59 -14.01 9.65
N ILE A 130 15.30 -13.52 10.69
CA ILE A 130 14.80 -13.38 12.06
C ILE A 130 13.84 -12.19 12.21
N GLY A 131 14.13 -11.03 11.57
CA GLY A 131 13.25 -9.86 11.62
C GLY A 131 11.90 -10.08 10.92
N ASN A 132 11.90 -10.90 9.86
CA ASN A 132 10.66 -11.30 9.19
C ASN A 132 9.78 -12.20 10.06
N LEU A 133 10.36 -13.07 10.88
CA LEU A 133 9.61 -13.96 11.77
C LEU A 133 8.93 -13.18 12.89
N GLU A 134 9.62 -12.19 13.45
CA GLU A 134 9.08 -11.33 14.51
C GLU A 134 7.95 -10.43 13.98
N ALA A 135 8.11 -9.84 12.79
CA ALA A 135 7.05 -9.06 12.13
C ALA A 135 5.82 -9.91 11.80
N LEU A 136 6.03 -11.15 11.34
CA LEU A 136 4.95 -12.09 11.04
C LEU A 136 4.24 -12.54 12.32
N PHE A 137 4.99 -12.80 13.40
CA PHE A 137 4.40 -13.09 14.72
C PHE A 137 3.59 -11.91 15.24
N ARG A 138 4.13 -10.70 15.15
CA ARG A 138 3.45 -9.49 15.62
C ARG A 138 2.16 -9.22 14.83
N PHE A 139 2.22 -9.32 13.50
CA PHE A 139 1.05 -9.23 12.63
C PHE A 139 0.01 -10.30 12.95
N LEU A 140 0.43 -11.56 13.12
CA LEU A 140 -0.48 -12.64 13.50
C LEU A 140 -1.10 -12.35 14.87
N THR A 141 -0.32 -11.93 15.87
CA THR A 141 -0.87 -11.61 17.19
C THR A 141 -1.86 -10.45 17.13
N GLU A 142 -1.57 -9.37 16.42
CA GLU A 142 -2.49 -8.24 16.28
C GLU A 142 -3.76 -8.63 15.49
N ALA A 143 -3.62 -9.44 14.45
CA ALA A 143 -4.75 -9.94 13.67
C ALA A 143 -5.62 -10.93 14.47
N PHE A 144 -5.03 -11.88 15.21
CA PHE A 144 -5.75 -12.88 16.00
C PHE A 144 -6.36 -12.33 17.29
N LEU A 145 -5.75 -11.31 17.90
CA LEU A 145 -6.29 -10.65 19.11
C LEU A 145 -7.21 -9.46 18.79
N SER A 146 -7.35 -9.07 17.52
CA SER A 146 -8.31 -8.05 17.14
C SER A 146 -9.75 -8.49 17.46
N PRO A 147 -10.57 -7.59 18.03
CA PRO A 147 -11.88 -7.94 18.59
C PRO A 147 -12.85 -8.48 17.51
N ASP A 148 -12.68 -8.06 16.26
CA ASP A 148 -13.59 -8.38 15.16
C ASP A 148 -13.58 -9.86 14.77
N TRP A 149 -12.42 -10.54 14.91
CA TRP A 149 -12.24 -11.92 14.46
C TRP A 149 -12.17 -12.94 15.60
N ARG A 150 -11.95 -12.48 16.84
CA ARG A 150 -11.76 -13.33 18.03
C ARG A 150 -12.91 -14.32 18.22
N ASN A 151 -14.15 -13.88 18.09
CA ASN A 151 -15.32 -14.75 18.32
C ASN A 151 -15.44 -15.83 17.23
N THR A 152 -15.19 -15.46 15.97
CA THR A 152 -15.21 -16.38 14.83
C THR A 152 -14.14 -17.47 14.99
N TRP A 153 -12.93 -17.09 15.41
CA TRP A 153 -11.84 -18.03 15.67
C TRP A 153 -12.14 -18.98 16.85
N LEU A 154 -12.68 -18.47 17.95
CA LEU A 154 -13.08 -19.30 19.08
C LEU A 154 -14.17 -20.32 18.69
N LEU A 155 -15.11 -19.91 17.84
CA LEU A 155 -16.18 -20.76 17.36
C LEU A 155 -15.64 -21.87 16.43
N LEU A 156 -14.70 -21.54 15.54
CA LEU A 156 -14.02 -22.52 14.69
C LEU A 156 -13.18 -23.52 15.51
N LEU A 157 -12.47 -23.04 16.54
CA LEU A 157 -11.74 -23.92 17.47
C LEU A 157 -12.67 -24.84 18.26
N LEU A 158 -13.82 -24.33 18.70
CA LEU A 158 -14.82 -25.14 19.38
C LEU A 158 -15.38 -26.24 18.45
N ILE A 159 -15.76 -25.90 17.22
CA ILE A 159 -16.27 -26.85 16.24
C ILE A 159 -15.22 -27.92 15.93
N SER A 160 -13.97 -27.53 15.70
CA SER A 160 -12.89 -28.48 15.40
C SER A 160 -12.60 -29.43 16.57
N LEU A 161 -12.57 -28.92 17.81
CA LEU A 161 -12.44 -29.75 19.02
C LEU A 161 -13.59 -30.72 19.18
N LEU A 162 -14.83 -30.27 19.01
CA LEU A 162 -16.01 -31.13 19.12
C LEU A 162 -16.04 -32.19 18.01
N SER A 163 -15.61 -31.83 16.80
CA SER A 163 -15.51 -32.75 15.66
C SER A 163 -14.45 -33.82 15.91
N GLY A 164 -13.25 -33.42 16.33
CA GLY A 164 -12.18 -34.34 16.69
C GLY A 164 -12.57 -35.26 17.84
N TRP A 165 -13.22 -34.72 18.87
CA TRP A 165 -13.72 -35.49 20.01
C TRP A 165 -14.73 -36.57 19.58
N ARG A 166 -15.65 -36.23 18.66
CA ARG A 166 -16.62 -37.21 18.12
C ARG A 166 -15.92 -38.35 17.40
N VAL A 167 -14.93 -38.04 16.56
CA VAL A 167 -14.13 -39.04 15.84
C VAL A 167 -13.39 -39.96 16.81
N VAL A 168 -12.69 -39.40 17.79
CA VAL A 168 -11.97 -40.19 18.81
C VAL A 168 -12.92 -41.08 19.61
N ARG A 169 -14.11 -40.56 19.96
CA ARG A 169 -15.12 -41.33 20.69
C ARG A 169 -15.70 -42.47 19.86
N GLN A 170 -15.93 -42.27 18.56
CA GLN A 170 -16.37 -43.33 17.65
C GLN A 170 -15.28 -44.40 17.49
N TRP A 171 -14.03 -43.98 17.31
CA TRP A 171 -12.88 -44.88 17.26
C TRP A 171 -12.75 -45.77 18.50
N ARG A 172 -12.86 -45.18 19.71
CA ARG A 172 -12.82 -45.96 20.97
C ARG A 172 -13.97 -46.96 21.09
N ARG A 173 -15.17 -46.62 20.62
CA ARG A 173 -16.33 -47.53 20.64
C ARG A 173 -16.17 -48.69 19.66
N GLY A 174 -15.65 -48.43 18.45
CA GLY A 174 -15.35 -49.48 17.48
C GLY A 174 -14.24 -50.42 17.95
N ALA A 175 -13.19 -49.88 18.57
CA ALA A 175 -12.09 -50.68 19.13
C ALA A 175 -12.55 -51.61 20.27
N ALA A 176 -13.51 -51.18 21.11
CA ALA A 176 -14.05 -52.01 22.18
C ALA A 176 -14.93 -53.17 21.68
N GLN A 177 -15.54 -53.06 20.49
CA GLN A 177 -16.36 -54.13 19.89
C GLN A 177 -15.51 -55.24 19.27
N ASN A 178 -14.28 -54.96 18.85
CA ASN A 178 -13.38 -55.94 18.24
C ASN A 178 -12.57 -56.79 19.23
N ILE A 179 -12.68 -56.54 20.55
CA ILE A 179 -11.98 -57.31 21.60
C ILE A 179 -12.92 -58.35 22.25
N GLY A 180 -14.22 -58.30 21.95
CA GLY A 180 -15.25 -59.20 22.49
C GLY A 180 -15.75 -60.28 21.53
N ALA A 181 -15.06 -60.51 20.41
CA ALA A 181 -15.37 -61.54 19.42
C ALA A 181 -14.27 -62.60 19.37
#